data_AF-A0A0K1PWU3-F1
#
_entry.id   AF-A0A0K1PWU3-F1
#
_cell.length_a   1.000
_cell.length_b   1.000
_cell.length_c   1.000
_cell.angle_alpha   90.00
_cell.angle_beta   90.00
_cell.angle_gamma   90.00
#
_symmetry.space_group_name_H-M   'P 1'
#
loop_
_entity.id
_entity.type
_entity.pdbx_description
1 polymer ?
#
loop_
_entity_poly.entity_id
_entity_poly.type
_entity_poly.pdbx_seq_one_letter_code
_entity_poly.pdbx_strand_id
1 'polypeptide(L)'
;MKRERRTRQAGNVANEAAALAAPPAGGSAGTIAVPATLVARALERKDVGATNATAADGTPLGARLRGVGKYRAGLRDGDVVVMVEGVATPTVEAMVMQAMRAASAGVTRLSGRIRRGEATYDVVLELPR
;
A
#
# COMPACT_ATOMS: atom_id res chain seq x y z
N MET A 1 -24.45 -54.25 -23.57
CA MET A 1 -23.42 -53.76 -24.53
C MET A 1 -23.56 -52.25 -24.61
N LYS A 2 -22.57 -51.36 -24.63
CA LYS A 2 -21.11 -51.41 -24.47
C LYS A 2 -20.70 -49.93 -24.28
N ARG A 3 -20.16 -49.59 -23.11
CA ARG A 3 -19.22 -48.50 -22.79
C ARG A 3 -19.05 -47.36 -23.81
N GLU A 4 -19.57 -46.17 -23.47
CA GLU A 4 -19.03 -44.90 -23.95
C GLU A 4 -17.93 -44.43 -22.99
N ARG A 5 -16.68 -44.63 -23.39
CA ARG A 5 -15.52 -43.88 -22.90
C ARG A 5 -14.94 -43.14 -24.09
N ARG A 6 -14.95 -41.81 -24.07
CA ARG A 6 -13.91 -41.00 -24.72
C ARG A 6 -13.72 -39.67 -24.01
N THR A 7 -12.79 -39.73 -23.08
CA THR A 7 -11.98 -38.65 -22.53
C THR A 7 -11.34 -37.81 -23.64
N ARG A 8 -11.53 -36.49 -23.59
CA ARG A 8 -10.58 -35.39 -23.95
C ARG A 8 -11.15 -34.16 -23.21
N GLN A 9 -10.66 -33.65 -22.09
CA GLN A 9 -9.30 -33.25 -21.70
C GLN A 9 -8.54 -32.54 -22.82
N ALA A 10 -8.68 -31.22 -22.88
CA ALA A 10 -7.64 -30.21 -23.15
C ALA A 10 -8.35 -28.86 -23.38
N GLY A 11 -8.16 -27.88 -22.50
CA GLY A 11 -8.61 -26.52 -22.80
C GLY A 11 -8.60 -25.49 -21.67
N ASN A 12 -8.68 -25.87 -20.39
CA ASN A 12 -8.87 -24.89 -19.30
C ASN A 12 -7.63 -24.59 -18.45
N VAL A 13 -6.43 -25.03 -18.84
CA VAL A 13 -5.21 -24.88 -18.00
C VAL A 13 -4.45 -23.57 -18.25
N ALA A 14 -5.05 -22.57 -18.90
CA ALA A 14 -4.37 -21.32 -19.24
C ALA A 14 -4.88 -20.07 -18.51
N ASN A 15 -5.73 -20.22 -17.49
CA ASN A 15 -6.21 -19.07 -16.69
C ASN A 15 -5.81 -19.11 -15.21
N GLU A 16 -5.01 -20.10 -14.78
CA GLU A 16 -4.57 -20.24 -13.38
C GLU A 16 -3.21 -19.59 -13.07
N ALA A 17 -2.54 -18.99 -14.06
CA ALA A 17 -1.26 -18.28 -13.87
C ALA A 17 -1.42 -16.76 -13.63
N ALA A 18 -2.64 -16.27 -13.43
CA ALA A 18 -2.93 -14.90 -12.97
C ALA A 18 -3.45 -14.87 -11.52
N ALA A 19 -3.14 -15.91 -10.73
CA ALA A 19 -3.25 -15.88 -9.27
C ALA A 19 -2.14 -15.02 -8.62
N LEU A 20 -1.86 -13.84 -9.19
CA LEU A 20 -1.09 -12.80 -8.52
C LEU A 20 -2.01 -12.13 -7.50
N ALA A 21 -2.03 -12.72 -6.31
CA ALA A 21 -2.39 -12.10 -5.04
C ALA A 21 -3.50 -11.05 -5.15
N ALA A 22 -4.76 -11.50 -5.25
CA ALA A 22 -5.86 -10.68 -4.79
C ALA A 22 -5.48 -10.16 -3.39
N PRO A 23 -5.45 -8.83 -3.14
CA PRO A 23 -5.08 -8.32 -1.83
C PRO A 23 -6.04 -8.94 -0.81
N PRO A 24 -5.56 -9.35 0.38
CA PRO A 24 -6.45 -9.90 1.39
C PRO A 24 -7.60 -8.91 1.59
N ALA A 25 -8.82 -9.43 1.53
CA ALA A 25 -10.05 -8.70 1.83
C ALA A 25 -10.14 -8.39 3.33
N GLY A 26 -9.09 -7.75 3.89
CA GLY A 26 -9.21 -6.98 5.11
C GLY A 26 -9.84 -5.66 4.70
N GLY A 27 -11.14 -5.52 4.95
CA GLY A 27 -11.84 -4.27 4.72
C GLY A 27 -11.10 -3.10 5.36
N SER A 28 -11.05 -1.98 4.65
CA SER A 28 -10.49 -0.74 5.18
C SER A 28 -11.35 -0.26 6.35
N ALA A 29 -10.72 0.01 7.49
CA ALA A 29 -11.36 0.61 8.65
C ALA A 29 -11.73 2.09 8.43
N GLY A 30 -11.30 2.68 7.30
CA GLY A 30 -11.67 4.01 6.87
C GLY A 30 -10.63 4.63 5.94
N THR A 31 -10.99 5.75 5.33
CA THR A 31 -10.09 6.53 4.47
C THR A 31 -9.55 7.75 5.21
N ILE A 32 -8.25 7.96 5.13
CA ILE A 32 -7.54 9.12 5.65
C ILE A 32 -7.17 10.03 4.48
N ALA A 33 -7.78 11.20 4.40
CA ALA A 33 -7.44 12.22 3.40
C ALA A 33 -6.41 13.19 3.98
N VAL A 34 -5.27 13.35 3.30
CA VAL A 34 -4.20 14.27 3.68
C VAL A 34 -4.13 15.39 2.64
N PRO A 35 -4.57 16.61 2.96
CA PRO A 35 -4.56 17.74 2.04
C PRO A 35 -3.14 18.16 1.62
N ALA A 36 -3.02 18.72 0.41
CA ALA A 36 -1.75 19.15 -0.16
C ALA A 36 -1.04 20.21 0.68
N THR A 37 -1.80 21.06 1.39
CA THR A 37 -1.25 22.08 2.31
C THR A 37 -0.50 21.45 3.49
N LEU A 38 -0.95 20.31 4.00
CA LEU A 38 -0.25 19.60 5.07
C LEU A 38 0.97 18.85 4.53
N VAL A 39 0.87 18.27 3.34
CA VAL A 39 2.01 17.64 2.66
C VAL A 39 3.11 18.68 2.41
N ALA A 40 2.78 19.85 1.87
CA ALA A 40 3.72 20.94 1.65
C ALA A 40 4.42 21.38 2.95
N ARG A 41 3.67 21.56 4.04
CA ARG A 41 4.25 21.90 5.36
C ARG A 41 5.20 20.83 5.88
N ALA A 42 4.87 19.55 5.68
CA ALA A 42 5.73 18.45 6.09
C ALA A 42 7.03 18.40 5.27
N LEU A 43 6.96 18.67 3.97
CA LEU A 43 8.13 18.76 3.09
C LEU A 43 9.04 19.94 3.46
N GLU A 44 8.46 21.10 3.74
CA GLU A 44 9.19 22.30 4.15
C GLU A 44 9.94 22.08 5.47
N ARG A 45 9.25 21.51 6.47
CA ARG A 45 9.80 21.31 7.81
C ARG A 45 10.77 20.13 7.91
N LYS A 46 10.73 19.19 6.95
CA LYS A 46 11.57 17.98 6.90
C LYS A 46 11.58 17.19 8.21
N ASP A 47 10.43 17.17 8.88
CA ASP A 47 10.31 16.65 10.24
C ASP A 47 9.37 15.43 10.33
N VAL A 48 9.13 14.81 9.18
CA VAL A 48 8.47 13.53 8.99
C VAL A 48 9.50 12.54 8.47
N GLY A 49 9.47 11.32 8.98
CA GLY A 49 10.36 10.24 8.54
C GLY A 49 9.69 8.89 8.54
N ALA A 50 10.41 7.89 8.04
CA ALA A 50 9.99 6.50 8.08
C ALA A 50 11.16 5.56 8.36
N THR A 51 10.89 4.44 9.01
CA THR A 51 11.86 3.36 9.28
C THR A 51 11.27 2.03 8.82
N ASN A 52 12.10 1.06 8.43
CA ASN A 52 11.61 -0.27 8.08
C ASN A 52 10.88 -0.91 9.28
N ALA A 53 9.68 -1.41 9.03
CA ALA A 53 8.90 -2.20 9.97
C ALA A 53 9.08 -3.67 9.64
N THR A 54 9.39 -4.48 10.64
CA THR A 54 9.46 -5.95 10.51
C THR A 54 8.48 -6.60 11.49
N ALA A 55 7.96 -7.75 11.09
CA ALA A 55 7.22 -8.64 11.97
C ALA A 55 8.18 -9.34 12.95
N ALA A 56 7.61 -10.06 13.93
CA ALA A 56 8.38 -10.78 14.94
C ALA A 56 9.26 -11.91 14.36
N ASP A 57 8.87 -12.45 13.22
CA ASP A 57 9.60 -13.47 12.44
C ASP A 57 10.69 -12.86 11.53
N GLY A 58 10.88 -11.54 11.55
CA GLY A 58 11.82 -10.82 10.70
C GLY A 58 11.27 -10.45 9.32
N THR A 59 10.04 -10.84 8.98
CA THR A 59 9.43 -10.51 7.69
C THR A 59 9.24 -8.99 7.53
N PRO A 60 9.65 -8.38 6.41
CA PRO A 60 9.38 -6.97 6.15
C PRO A 60 7.88 -6.70 6.03
N LEU A 61 7.38 -5.76 6.83
CA LEU A 61 5.97 -5.35 6.84
C LEU A 61 5.73 -4.07 6.05
N GLY A 62 6.72 -3.18 5.99
CA GLY A 62 6.58 -1.90 5.30
C GLY A 62 7.37 -0.77 5.95
N ALA A 63 6.88 0.46 5.79
CA ALA A 63 7.52 1.67 6.29
C ALA A 63 6.75 2.25 7.48
N ARG A 64 7.31 2.17 8.69
CA ARG A 64 6.74 2.77 9.90
C ARG A 64 6.96 4.28 9.90
N LEU A 65 5.87 5.03 9.95
CA LEU A 65 5.86 6.49 9.95
C LEU A 65 6.23 7.07 11.32
N ARG A 66 6.90 8.22 11.31
CA ARG A 66 7.26 9.02 12.49
C ARG A 66 7.08 10.50 12.23
N GLY A 67 6.60 11.24 13.23
CA GLY A 67 6.42 12.69 13.16
C GLY A 67 5.18 13.13 12.37
N VAL A 68 4.31 12.22 11.92
CA VAL A 68 3.10 12.52 11.16
C VAL A 68 1.95 12.98 12.05
N GLY A 69 1.90 12.52 13.30
CA GLY A 69 0.78 12.78 14.21
C GLY A 69 0.54 14.26 14.52
N LYS A 70 1.59 15.09 14.50
CA LYS A 70 1.49 16.54 14.77
C LYS A 70 0.71 17.32 13.71
N TYR A 71 0.55 16.76 12.51
CA TYR A 71 -0.21 17.39 11.41
C TYR A 71 -1.72 17.16 11.53
N ARG A 72 -2.17 16.31 12.48
CA ARG A 72 -3.60 16.03 12.76
C ARG A 72 -4.43 15.65 11.53
N ALA A 73 -3.80 15.05 10.51
CA ALA A 73 -4.44 14.61 9.28
C ALA A 73 -5.13 13.23 9.40
N GLY A 74 -5.18 12.64 10.61
CA GLY A 74 -5.68 11.28 10.85
C GLY A 74 -4.61 10.19 10.84
N LEU A 75 -3.45 10.45 10.24
CA LEU A 75 -2.25 9.61 10.38
C LEU A 75 -1.65 9.73 11.78
N ARG A 76 -1.05 8.64 12.26
CA ARG A 76 -0.42 8.52 13.57
C ARG A 76 1.00 8.01 13.44
N ASP A 77 1.83 8.44 14.39
CA ASP A 77 3.16 7.87 14.54
C ASP A 77 3.04 6.38 14.86
N GLY A 78 3.85 5.56 14.20
CA GLY A 78 3.77 4.10 14.28
C GLY A 78 2.87 3.46 13.22
N ASP A 79 2.06 4.21 12.47
CA ASP A 79 1.35 3.69 11.30
C ASP A 79 2.36 3.11 10.29
N VAL A 80 2.08 1.94 9.74
CA VAL A 80 2.98 1.24 8.81
C VAL A 80 2.41 1.29 7.40
N VAL A 81 3.08 1.96 6.48
CA VAL A 81 2.72 1.95 5.05
C VAL A 81 3.06 0.60 4.46
N VAL A 82 2.05 -0.08 3.92
CA VAL A 82 2.18 -1.43 3.34
C VAL A 82 1.97 -1.44 1.82
N MET A 83 1.36 -0.39 1.28
CA MET A 83 1.05 -0.28 -0.14
C MET A 83 1.01 1.19 -0.59
N VAL A 84 1.46 1.46 -1.81
CA VAL A 84 1.37 2.77 -2.48
C VAL A 84 0.92 2.52 -3.92
N GLU A 85 -0.10 3.23 -4.39
CA GLU A 85 -0.65 3.11 -5.75
C GLU A 85 -0.97 1.66 -6.15
N GLY A 86 -1.54 0.89 -5.21
CA GLY A 86 -1.86 -0.53 -5.42
C GLY A 86 -0.65 -1.49 -5.39
N VAL A 87 0.57 -0.98 -5.26
CA VAL A 87 1.81 -1.78 -5.23
C VAL A 87 2.27 -1.99 -3.79
N ALA A 88 2.54 -3.24 -3.40
CA ALA A 88 3.05 -3.57 -2.07
C ALA A 88 4.45 -2.96 -1.84
N THR A 89 4.65 -2.35 -0.67
CA THR A 89 5.89 -1.64 -0.33
C THR A 89 6.46 -2.21 0.97
N PRO A 90 7.21 -3.33 0.92
CA PRO A 90 7.70 -4.03 2.11
C PRO A 90 8.81 -3.28 2.87
N THR A 91 9.40 -2.24 2.25
CA THR A 91 10.48 -1.44 2.83
C THR A 91 10.25 0.06 2.58
N VAL A 92 10.97 0.90 3.33
CA VAL A 92 11.02 2.35 3.11
C VAL A 92 11.49 2.68 1.70
N GLU A 93 12.52 1.98 1.20
CA GLU A 93 13.03 2.20 -0.15
C GLU A 93 11.97 1.91 -1.22
N ALA A 94 11.27 0.77 -1.12
CA ALA A 94 10.19 0.42 -2.04
C ALA A 94 9.05 1.46 -2.00
N MET A 95 8.69 1.93 -0.80
CA MET A 95 7.71 3.00 -0.63
C MET A 95 8.15 4.30 -1.32
N VAL A 96 9.39 4.75 -1.11
CA VAL A 96 9.91 5.97 -1.71
C VAL A 96 9.98 5.85 -3.23
N MET A 97 10.51 4.74 -3.76
CA MET A 97 10.57 4.51 -5.20
C MET A 97 9.19 4.58 -5.86
N GLN A 98 8.19 3.91 -5.27
CA GLN A 98 6.84 3.91 -5.82
C GLN A 98 6.18 5.29 -5.74
N ALA A 99 6.36 6.02 -4.63
CA ALA A 99 5.86 7.38 -4.49
C ALA A 99 6.52 8.35 -5.49
N MET A 100 7.84 8.25 -5.68
CA MET A 100 8.59 9.05 -6.66
C MET A 100 8.15 8.75 -8.09
N ARG A 101 7.92 7.48 -8.41
CA ARG A 101 7.40 7.06 -9.72
C ARG A 101 6.03 7.68 -10.00
N ALA A 102 5.13 7.63 -9.03
CA ALA A 102 3.80 8.22 -9.16
C ALA A 102 3.87 9.75 -9.30
N ALA A 103 4.67 10.42 -8.47
CA ALA A 103 4.89 11.87 -8.55
C ALA A 103 5.46 12.29 -9.92
N SER A 104 6.45 11.54 -10.42
CA SER A 104 7.05 11.77 -11.75
C SER A 104 6.06 11.55 -12.90
N ALA A 105 5.04 10.72 -12.70
CA ALA A 105 3.94 10.54 -13.66
C ALA A 105 2.91 11.68 -13.64
N GLY A 106 3.11 12.71 -12.79
CA GLY A 106 2.25 13.88 -12.73
C GLY A 106 0.93 13.67 -11.99
N VAL A 107 0.83 12.62 -11.16
CA VAL A 107 -0.38 12.41 -10.36
C VAL A 107 -0.58 13.56 -9.38
N THR A 108 -1.83 13.98 -9.18
CA THR A 108 -2.19 15.01 -8.19
C THR A 108 -2.58 14.42 -6.84
N ARG A 109 -2.79 13.10 -6.81
CA ARG A 109 -3.16 12.33 -5.63
C ARG A 109 -2.34 11.04 -5.59
N LEU A 110 -1.84 10.71 -4.41
CA LEU A 110 -1.18 9.46 -4.10
C LEU A 110 -2.08 8.65 -3.16
N SER A 111 -2.54 7.51 -3.63
CA SER A 111 -3.25 6.50 -2.87
C SER A 111 -2.27 5.54 -2.20
N GLY A 112 -2.63 5.05 -1.01
CA GLY A 112 -1.86 4.05 -0.30
C GLY A 112 -2.69 3.34 0.75
N ARG A 113 -2.09 2.35 1.39
CA ARG A 113 -2.65 1.68 2.56
C ARG A 113 -1.66 1.65 3.70
N ILE A 114 -2.19 1.84 4.90
CA ILE A 114 -1.44 1.69 6.14
C ILE A 114 -2.05 0.61 7.02
N ARG A 115 -1.22 0.02 7.88
CA ARG A 115 -1.64 -0.78 9.03
C ARG A 115 -1.42 -0.01 10.31
N ARG A 116 -2.40 -0.09 11.21
CA ARG A 116 -2.39 0.45 12.57
C ARG A 116 -2.85 -0.64 13.53
N GLY A 117 -1.90 -1.34 14.15
CA GLY A 117 -2.18 -2.59 14.83
C GLY A 117 -2.81 -3.60 13.86
N GLU A 118 -3.99 -4.11 14.22
CA GLU A 118 -4.75 -5.05 13.40
C GLU A 118 -5.63 -4.37 12.33
N ALA A 119 -5.82 -3.05 12.40
CA ALA A 119 -6.65 -2.32 11.45
C ALA A 119 -5.85 -1.89 10.22
N THR A 120 -6.50 -1.92 9.05
CA THR A 120 -5.96 -1.36 7.80
C THR A 120 -6.75 -0.12 7.43
N TYR A 121 -6.10 0.94 6.96
CA TYR A 121 -6.74 2.16 6.48
C TYR A 121 -6.25 2.50 5.07
N ASP A 122 -7.16 3.01 4.24
CA ASP A 122 -6.78 3.65 2.99
C ASP A 122 -6.31 5.08 3.27
N VAL A 123 -5.32 5.52 2.51
CA VAL A 123 -4.77 6.87 2.63
C VAL A 123 -4.77 7.50 1.25
N VAL A 124 -5.21 8.74 1.16
CA VAL A 124 -5.13 9.56 -0.05
C VAL A 124 -4.40 10.84 0.31
N LEU A 125 -3.21 11.03 -0.26
CA LEU A 125 -2.43 12.24 -0.13
C LEU A 125 -2.65 13.09 -1.37
N GLU A 126 -3.01 14.36 -1.20
CA GLU A 126 -2.98 15.32 -2.29
C GLU A 126 -1.56 15.90 -2.39
N LEU A 127 -0.99 15.90 -3.60
CA LEU A 127 0.36 16.39 -3.82
C LEU A 127 0.34 17.90 -4.13
N PRO A 128 1.18 18.71 -3.48
CA PRO A 128 1.35 20.11 -3.85
C PRO A 128 1.94 20.20 -5.27
N ARG A 129 1.52 21.23 -6.01
CA ARG A 129 2.03 21.52 -7.35
C ARG A 129 3.24 22.44 -7.30
#